data_AF-A0A9E1IB63-F1
#
_entry.id   AF-A0A9E1IB63-F1
#
_cell.length_a   1.000
_cell.length_b   1.000
_cell.length_c   1.000
_cell.angle_alpha   90.00
_cell.angle_beta   90.00
_cell.angle_gamma   90.00
#
_symmetry.space_group_name_H-M   'P 1'
#
loop_
_entity.id
_entity.type
_entity.pdbx_description
1 polymer ?
#
loop_
_entity_poly.entity_id
_entity_poly.type
_entity_poly.pdbx_seq_one_letter_code
_entity_poly.pdbx_strand_id
1 'polypeptide(L)'
;MARVMVSFLGLGNPKTGGYQPACYSWKGRKLTRTRFAQAAIVEAFGAASFDRIVILCTEESKSAHFDILHREIEALGAVGVTRCPEQMLPTDMRAANQWQWFETILAAIDEGDRVIFDFTHGMRAVPIVFSSAIGFLQRTRHLDLEHVLYAWWDRMRGEESTHPIVDMADFYAINEWTEAVARLVDDADARKLAELGKKREIEALHGLGDPELVARFTTMTDCIRNVDVNNVATVVHDALQCVEKQREGSSGAANVLLDCVWDKFRGLAFDVPSSGKYDHAYLSTQLEIIRVLSEHRLYMQAFTAMRELIGSIGMAGLTGKYAKNMGTAKGRSNRRFAELFVNMVQFPEEEWAFPPSRQKDVERLRPWYHRLVEERVIGRLEDITRRRQDSKRTLLDYRNGFDHAWTSKAAAAKDIVEKSDEYIEVLASCIEKLRSIQPTTQPNSRLDLPKMVNITNHRLTPDQVEDARNSMGIKEVLELPPELKEAWATVPLDTAGMLAVVSTVFDWVWNKTSKNDVILVQGEYGATFALVSHLNAAHRRTVHATSKREVTERQNEHDSTETIRHFVHRGYRDYQK
;
A
#
# COMPACT_ATOMS: atom_id res chain seq x y z
N MET A 1 16.36 -30.45 -25.47
CA MET A 1 14.96 -30.02 -25.60
C MET A 1 14.24 -30.98 -26.51
N ALA A 2 13.66 -32.00 -25.90
CA ALA A 2 12.76 -32.96 -26.53
C ALA A 2 11.31 -32.49 -26.35
N ARG A 3 10.40 -32.91 -27.24
CA ARG A 3 8.96 -32.85 -27.03
C ARG A 3 8.49 -34.16 -26.41
N VAL A 4 8.09 -34.10 -25.14
CA VAL A 4 7.79 -35.28 -24.31
C VAL A 4 6.32 -35.31 -23.94
N MET A 5 5.66 -36.43 -24.13
CA MET A 5 4.35 -36.70 -23.53
C MET A 5 4.52 -37.53 -22.25
N VAL A 6 3.87 -37.13 -21.16
CA VAL A 6 3.79 -37.91 -19.92
C VAL A 6 2.33 -38.20 -19.63
N SER A 7 1.97 -39.49 -19.57
CA SER A 7 0.60 -39.94 -19.32
C SER A 7 0.56 -41.08 -18.31
N PHE A 8 -0.55 -41.20 -17.61
CA PHE A 8 -0.86 -42.37 -16.78
C PHE A 8 -1.73 -43.37 -17.52
N LEU A 9 -1.42 -44.66 -17.36
CA LEU A 9 -2.27 -45.76 -17.80
C LEU A 9 -2.81 -46.50 -16.57
N GLY A 10 -4.11 -46.39 -16.36
CA GLY A 10 -4.85 -47.11 -15.33
C GLY A 10 -5.36 -48.48 -15.79
N LEU A 11 -6.15 -49.13 -14.94
CA LEU A 11 -6.77 -50.43 -15.25
C LEU A 11 -8.08 -50.32 -16.05
N GLY A 12 -8.67 -49.13 -16.14
CA GLY A 12 -10.02 -48.94 -16.67
C GLY A 12 -11.08 -49.58 -15.78
N ASN A 13 -12.25 -49.92 -16.33
CA ASN A 13 -13.30 -50.59 -15.59
C ASN A 13 -13.11 -52.12 -15.67
N PRO A 14 -12.76 -52.82 -14.56
CA PRO A 14 -12.50 -54.26 -14.60
C PRO A 14 -13.72 -55.07 -15.04
N LYS A 15 -14.94 -54.57 -14.77
CA LYS A 15 -16.19 -55.26 -15.13
C LYS A 15 -16.45 -55.29 -16.63
N THR A 16 -15.84 -54.38 -17.39
CA THR A 16 -16.00 -54.29 -18.86
C THR A 16 -14.73 -54.67 -19.60
N GLY A 17 -13.77 -55.31 -18.93
CA GLY A 17 -12.48 -55.68 -19.52
C GLY A 17 -11.54 -54.48 -19.76
N GLY A 18 -11.70 -53.39 -19.01
CA GLY A 18 -10.86 -52.20 -19.09
C GLY A 18 -11.52 -51.04 -19.83
N TYR A 19 -10.89 -50.60 -20.92
CA TYR A 19 -11.27 -49.40 -21.67
C TYR A 19 -12.20 -49.69 -22.86
N GLN A 20 -13.15 -48.78 -23.08
CA GLN A 20 -14.09 -48.87 -24.20
C GLN A 20 -13.64 -47.95 -25.34
N PRO A 21 -13.75 -48.37 -26.62
CA PRO A 21 -13.42 -47.52 -27.75
C PRO A 21 -14.31 -46.27 -27.81
N ALA A 22 -13.71 -45.10 -28.00
CA ALA A 22 -14.38 -43.82 -28.11
C ALA A 22 -13.82 -42.99 -29.28
N CYS A 23 -14.63 -42.08 -29.81
CA CYS A 23 -14.20 -41.09 -30.80
C CYS A 23 -13.88 -39.79 -30.08
N TYR A 24 -12.64 -39.32 -30.14
CA TYR A 24 -12.24 -38.04 -29.54
C TYR A 24 -12.20 -36.91 -30.57
N SER A 25 -12.17 -35.66 -30.11
CA SER A 25 -11.95 -34.49 -30.95
C SER A 25 -10.97 -33.51 -30.32
N TRP A 26 -10.14 -32.89 -31.16
CA TRP A 26 -9.19 -31.84 -30.75
C TRP A 26 -9.38 -30.63 -31.64
N LYS A 27 -9.68 -29.46 -31.04
CA LYS A 27 -9.97 -28.21 -31.77
C LYS A 27 -10.98 -28.41 -32.93
N GLY A 28 -12.02 -29.20 -32.69
CA GLY A 28 -13.07 -29.52 -33.67
C GLY A 28 -12.70 -30.62 -34.68
N ARG A 29 -11.42 -31.03 -34.77
CA ARG A 29 -11.00 -32.16 -35.62
C ARG A 29 -11.35 -33.49 -34.95
N LYS A 30 -12.17 -34.30 -35.61
CA LYS A 30 -12.47 -35.68 -35.18
C LYS A 30 -11.25 -36.57 -35.38
N LEU A 31 -10.98 -37.42 -34.39
CA LEU A 31 -9.84 -38.33 -34.34
C LEU A 31 -10.30 -39.78 -34.55
N THR A 32 -9.34 -40.66 -34.80
CA THR A 32 -9.58 -42.09 -34.99
C THR A 32 -10.16 -42.71 -33.73
N ARG A 33 -11.11 -43.63 -33.91
CA ARG A 33 -11.73 -44.34 -32.79
C ARG A 33 -10.68 -45.24 -32.13
N THR A 34 -10.42 -45.02 -30.85
CA THR A 34 -9.42 -45.76 -30.07
C THR A 34 -9.95 -46.10 -28.68
N ARG A 35 -9.39 -47.15 -28.07
CA ARG A 35 -9.63 -47.52 -26.67
C ARG A 35 -8.92 -46.61 -25.68
N PHE A 36 -7.83 -45.96 -26.11
CA PHE A 36 -6.95 -45.23 -25.23
C PHE A 36 -6.91 -43.76 -25.59
N ALA A 37 -7.13 -42.89 -24.60
CA ALA A 37 -7.04 -41.46 -24.81
C ALA A 37 -5.63 -41.03 -25.21
N GLN A 38 -4.61 -41.74 -24.74
CA GLN A 38 -3.22 -41.52 -25.09
C GLN A 38 -2.99 -41.62 -26.60
N ALA A 39 -3.54 -42.64 -27.27
CA ALA A 39 -3.42 -42.79 -28.72
C ALA A 39 -4.13 -41.64 -29.45
N ALA A 40 -5.32 -41.23 -28.98
CA ALA A 40 -6.02 -40.07 -29.54
C ALA A 40 -5.21 -38.76 -29.35
N ILE A 41 -4.56 -38.57 -28.21
CA ILE A 41 -3.67 -37.42 -27.97
C ILE A 41 -2.47 -37.48 -28.93
N VAL A 42 -1.81 -38.61 -29.07
CA VAL A 42 -0.69 -38.76 -30.01
C VAL A 42 -1.12 -38.44 -31.45
N GLU A 43 -2.29 -38.89 -31.88
CA GLU A 43 -2.88 -38.53 -33.18
C GLU A 43 -3.19 -37.03 -33.27
N ALA A 44 -3.74 -36.44 -32.21
CA ALA A 44 -4.11 -35.01 -32.15
C ALA A 44 -2.92 -34.09 -32.45
N PHE A 45 -1.74 -34.42 -31.93
CA PHE A 45 -0.52 -33.62 -32.08
C PHE A 45 0.43 -34.12 -33.18
N GLY A 46 0.11 -35.26 -33.80
CA GLY A 46 0.92 -35.91 -34.83
C GLY A 46 1.99 -36.81 -34.23
N ALA A 47 1.96 -38.10 -34.54
CA ALA A 47 2.80 -39.10 -33.89
C ALA A 47 4.32 -38.84 -34.06
N ALA A 48 4.74 -38.38 -35.24
CA ALA A 48 6.14 -38.05 -35.54
C ALA A 48 6.66 -36.80 -34.81
N SER A 49 5.81 -36.07 -34.09
CA SER A 49 6.20 -34.84 -33.40
C SER A 49 6.75 -35.07 -32.00
N PHE A 50 6.61 -36.28 -31.46
CA PHE A 50 7.09 -36.65 -30.13
C PHE A 50 8.45 -37.32 -30.22
N ASP A 51 9.41 -36.78 -29.46
CA ASP A 51 10.71 -37.43 -29.27
C ASP A 51 10.61 -38.56 -28.23
N ARG A 52 9.59 -38.49 -27.36
CA ARG A 52 9.44 -39.39 -26.22
C ARG A 52 8.00 -39.40 -25.72
N ILE A 53 7.47 -40.59 -25.46
CA ILE A 53 6.16 -40.81 -24.84
C ILE A 53 6.36 -41.69 -23.61
N VAL A 54 6.16 -41.14 -22.42
CA VAL A 54 6.34 -41.84 -21.15
C VAL A 54 4.98 -42.21 -20.58
N ILE A 55 4.73 -43.51 -20.48
CA ILE A 55 3.50 -44.07 -19.91
C ILE A 55 3.79 -44.61 -18.51
N LEU A 56 3.24 -43.94 -17.51
CA LEU A 56 3.33 -44.30 -16.10
C LEU A 56 2.26 -45.34 -15.77
N CYS A 57 2.67 -46.47 -15.21
CA CYS A 57 1.79 -47.62 -14.96
C CYS A 57 1.98 -48.16 -13.53
N THR A 58 0.95 -48.85 -13.03
CA THR A 58 1.12 -49.85 -11.97
C THR A 58 1.47 -51.19 -12.60
N GLU A 59 1.88 -52.16 -11.79
CA GLU A 59 2.19 -53.51 -12.27
C GLU A 59 1.00 -54.14 -13.01
N GLU A 60 -0.21 -53.96 -12.46
CA GLU A 60 -1.43 -54.51 -13.01
C GLU A 60 -1.85 -53.80 -14.31
N SER A 61 -1.75 -52.47 -14.36
CA SER A 61 -2.13 -51.73 -15.58
C SER A 61 -1.17 -51.95 -16.74
N LYS A 62 0.13 -52.10 -16.44
CA LYS A 62 1.14 -52.47 -17.43
C LYS A 62 0.81 -53.84 -18.03
N SER A 63 0.61 -54.85 -17.20
CA SER A 63 0.31 -56.21 -17.63
C SER A 63 -0.97 -56.31 -18.45
N ALA A 64 -1.99 -55.51 -18.12
CA ALA A 64 -3.28 -55.57 -18.80
C ALA A 64 -3.30 -54.83 -20.14
N HIS A 65 -2.67 -53.65 -20.23
CA HIS A 65 -2.98 -52.68 -21.29
C HIS A 65 -1.77 -52.09 -22.03
N PHE A 66 -0.57 -52.10 -21.45
CA PHE A 66 0.55 -51.33 -22.01
C PHE A 66 0.96 -51.80 -23.41
N ASP A 67 1.10 -53.12 -23.63
CA ASP A 67 1.50 -53.65 -24.94
C ASP A 67 0.46 -53.42 -26.05
N ILE A 68 -0.81 -53.26 -25.68
CA ILE A 68 -1.89 -52.95 -26.62
C ILE A 68 -1.81 -51.46 -26.98
N LEU A 69 -1.70 -50.59 -25.98
CA LEU A 69 -1.51 -49.15 -26.19
C LEU A 69 -0.24 -48.86 -27.01
N HIS A 70 0.88 -49.51 -26.69
CA HIS A 70 2.15 -49.35 -27.38
C HIS A 70 1.99 -49.62 -28.88
N ARG A 71 1.35 -50.74 -29.25
CA ARG A 71 1.08 -51.09 -30.65
C ARG A 71 0.15 -50.09 -31.33
N GLU A 72 -0.87 -49.57 -30.65
CA GLU A 72 -1.73 -48.52 -31.21
C GLU A 72 -0.95 -47.23 -31.49
N ILE A 73 -0.06 -46.82 -30.58
CA ILE A 73 0.80 -45.63 -30.77
C ILE A 73 1.82 -45.83 -31.90
N GLU A 74 2.43 -47.01 -32.01
CA GLU A 74 3.35 -47.32 -33.11
C GLU A 74 2.64 -47.32 -34.46
N ALA A 75 1.42 -47.84 -34.54
CA ALA A 75 0.61 -47.83 -35.75
C ALA A 75 0.24 -46.42 -36.23
N LEU A 76 0.23 -45.42 -35.32
CA LEU A 76 0.07 -44.01 -35.66
C LEU A 76 1.36 -43.37 -36.21
N GLY A 77 2.50 -44.05 -36.10
CA GLY A 77 3.80 -43.61 -36.60
C GLY A 77 4.82 -43.17 -35.53
N ALA A 78 4.48 -43.28 -34.23
CA ALA A 78 5.40 -42.97 -33.11
C ALA A 78 6.23 -44.21 -32.74
N VAL A 79 7.04 -44.68 -33.68
CA VAL A 79 7.82 -45.92 -33.54
C VAL A 79 9.04 -45.69 -32.64
N GLY A 80 9.23 -46.56 -31.64
CA GLY A 80 10.44 -46.57 -30.79
C GLY A 80 10.56 -45.41 -29.78
N VAL A 81 9.56 -44.53 -29.67
CA VAL A 81 9.59 -43.38 -28.74
C VAL A 81 8.74 -43.61 -27.48
N THR A 82 7.92 -44.66 -27.45
CA THR A 82 7.06 -44.98 -26.30
C THR A 82 7.79 -45.85 -25.30
N ARG A 83 7.77 -45.46 -24.03
CA ARG A 83 8.44 -46.18 -22.95
C ARG A 83 7.61 -46.17 -21.67
N CYS A 84 7.72 -47.26 -20.91
CA CYS A 84 7.24 -47.34 -19.54
C CYS A 84 8.48 -47.37 -18.61
N PRO A 85 8.53 -46.58 -17.52
CA PRO A 85 9.63 -46.67 -16.56
C PRO A 85 9.86 -48.10 -16.06
N GLU A 86 11.09 -48.44 -15.68
CA GLU A 86 11.37 -49.77 -15.12
C GLU A 86 10.65 -49.98 -13.78
N GLN A 87 10.66 -48.95 -12.94
CA GLN A 87 10.00 -48.98 -11.65
C GLN A 87 8.50 -48.64 -11.79
N MET A 88 7.64 -49.63 -11.52
CA MET A 88 6.20 -49.43 -11.52
C MET A 88 5.75 -48.59 -10.34
N LEU A 89 4.65 -47.86 -10.56
CA LEU A 89 4.09 -46.99 -9.54
C LEU A 89 3.31 -47.81 -8.50
N PRO A 90 3.64 -47.67 -7.21
CA PRO A 90 2.94 -48.37 -6.16
C PRO A 90 1.49 -47.89 -6.04
N THR A 91 0.60 -48.81 -5.71
CA THR A 91 -0.84 -48.53 -5.53
C THR A 91 -1.17 -48.04 -4.12
N ASP A 92 -0.35 -48.38 -3.12
CA ASP A 92 -0.52 -47.86 -1.77
C ASP A 92 0.02 -46.42 -1.66
N MET A 93 -0.73 -45.55 -0.98
CA MET A 93 -0.49 -44.11 -0.94
C MET A 93 0.30 -43.67 0.31
N ARG A 94 1.21 -44.52 0.83
CA ARG A 94 2.11 -44.11 1.91
C ARG A 94 3.03 -42.98 1.45
N ALA A 95 3.49 -42.13 2.38
CA ALA A 95 4.32 -40.96 2.05
C ALA A 95 5.56 -41.30 1.19
N ALA A 96 6.26 -42.40 1.51
CA ALA A 96 7.42 -42.85 0.71
C ALA A 96 7.05 -43.19 -0.74
N ASN A 97 5.87 -43.78 -0.95
CA ASN A 97 5.37 -44.15 -2.25
C ASN A 97 4.87 -42.93 -3.04
N GLN A 98 4.25 -41.95 -2.36
CA GLN A 98 3.92 -40.66 -2.98
C GLN A 98 5.18 -39.95 -3.51
N TRP A 99 6.29 -40.00 -2.75
CA TRP A 99 7.58 -39.47 -3.20
C TRP A 99 8.16 -40.27 -4.38
N GLN A 100 8.06 -41.60 -4.37
CA GLN A 100 8.49 -42.42 -5.50
C GLN A 100 7.76 -42.01 -6.80
N TRP A 101 6.46 -41.72 -6.73
CA TRP A 101 5.71 -41.22 -7.89
C TRP A 101 6.30 -39.91 -8.41
N PHE A 102 6.53 -38.96 -7.51
CA PHE A 102 7.12 -37.68 -7.83
C PHE A 102 8.49 -37.83 -8.52
N GLU A 103 9.40 -38.60 -7.94
CA GLU A 103 10.74 -38.85 -8.50
C GLU A 103 10.69 -39.54 -9.87
N THR A 104 9.74 -40.47 -10.07
CA THR A 104 9.55 -41.14 -11.36
C THR A 104 9.15 -40.14 -12.45
N ILE A 105 8.31 -39.15 -12.12
CA ILE A 105 7.92 -38.08 -13.05
C ILE A 105 9.10 -37.16 -13.32
N LEU A 106 9.89 -36.80 -12.30
CA LEU A 106 11.07 -35.95 -12.47
C LEU A 106 12.12 -36.60 -13.37
N ALA A 107 12.32 -37.91 -13.26
CA ALA A 107 13.27 -38.66 -14.09
C ALA A 107 12.82 -38.80 -15.55
N ALA A 108 11.54 -38.58 -15.84
CA ALA A 108 11.00 -38.68 -17.20
C ALA A 108 11.30 -37.44 -18.07
N ILE A 109 11.56 -36.30 -17.43
CA ILE A 109 11.60 -34.97 -18.03
C ILE A 109 12.98 -34.35 -17.83
N ASP A 110 13.64 -34.02 -18.94
CA ASP A 110 14.95 -33.39 -18.94
C ASP A 110 14.83 -31.85 -18.90
N GLU A 111 15.95 -31.17 -18.69
CA GLU A 111 15.99 -29.71 -18.64
C GLU A 111 15.61 -29.08 -19.99
N GLY A 112 14.71 -28.10 -19.94
CA GLY A 112 14.20 -27.36 -21.08
C GLY A 112 13.29 -28.16 -22.01
N ASP A 113 12.84 -29.36 -21.65
CA ASP A 113 11.91 -30.13 -22.47
C ASP A 113 10.56 -29.41 -22.64
N ARG A 114 9.93 -29.62 -23.80
CA ARG A 114 8.53 -29.24 -24.05
C ARG A 114 7.63 -30.38 -23.67
N VAL A 115 6.73 -30.19 -22.71
CA VAL A 115 6.02 -31.32 -22.12
C VAL A 115 4.50 -31.18 -22.24
N ILE A 116 3.90 -32.28 -22.66
CA ILE A 116 2.46 -32.51 -22.66
C ILE A 116 2.12 -33.49 -21.54
N PHE A 117 1.32 -33.06 -20.58
CA PHE A 117 0.79 -33.96 -19.55
C PHE A 117 -0.61 -34.42 -19.90
N ASP A 118 -0.89 -35.71 -19.74
CA ASP A 118 -2.24 -36.29 -19.90
C ASP A 118 -2.78 -36.80 -18.57
N PHE A 119 -3.90 -36.23 -18.14
CA PHE A 119 -4.57 -36.52 -16.88
C PHE A 119 -5.72 -37.52 -17.02
N THR A 120 -5.96 -38.08 -18.22
CA THR A 120 -7.20 -38.81 -18.52
C THR A 120 -7.36 -40.10 -17.72
N HIS A 121 -6.35 -40.99 -17.75
CA HIS A 121 -6.48 -42.38 -17.29
C HIS A 121 -5.79 -42.66 -15.95
N GLY A 122 -5.53 -41.61 -15.18
CA GLY A 122 -4.86 -41.67 -13.88
C GLY A 122 -5.75 -42.11 -12.72
N MET A 123 -5.12 -42.62 -11.65
CA MET A 123 -5.78 -42.75 -10.34
C MET A 123 -6.20 -41.37 -9.81
N ARG A 124 -7.14 -41.33 -8.85
CA ARG A 124 -7.63 -40.07 -8.25
C ARG A 124 -6.52 -39.19 -7.64
N ALA A 125 -5.38 -39.77 -7.26
CA ALA A 125 -4.23 -39.04 -6.73
C ALA A 125 -3.35 -38.39 -7.81
N VAL A 126 -3.45 -38.82 -9.08
CA VAL A 126 -2.62 -38.33 -10.20
C VAL A 126 -2.67 -36.81 -10.32
N PRO A 127 -3.84 -36.13 -10.29
CA PRO A 127 -3.88 -34.70 -10.47
C PRO A 127 -3.06 -33.92 -9.43
N ILE A 128 -3.03 -34.41 -8.19
CA ILE A 128 -2.30 -33.77 -7.08
C ILE A 128 -0.78 -33.89 -7.32
N VAL A 129 -0.31 -35.09 -7.65
CA VAL A 129 1.13 -35.36 -7.86
C VAL A 129 1.62 -34.64 -9.12
N PHE A 130 0.88 -34.72 -10.23
CA PHE A 130 1.22 -34.00 -11.45
C PHE A 130 1.24 -32.49 -11.26
N SER A 131 0.25 -31.92 -10.55
CA SER A 131 0.24 -30.46 -10.31
C SER A 131 1.49 -30.02 -9.55
N SER A 132 1.90 -30.80 -8.56
CA SER A 132 3.11 -30.55 -7.78
C SER A 132 4.38 -30.71 -8.61
N ALA A 133 4.46 -31.75 -9.45
CA ALA A 133 5.59 -32.01 -10.34
C ALA A 133 5.74 -30.92 -11.41
N ILE A 134 4.64 -30.48 -12.04
CA ILE A 134 4.65 -29.39 -13.02
C ILE A 134 5.22 -28.12 -12.38
N GLY A 135 4.68 -27.70 -11.23
CA GLY A 135 5.13 -26.50 -10.54
C GLY A 135 6.59 -26.56 -10.05
N PHE A 136 7.09 -27.76 -9.72
CA PHE A 136 8.50 -27.98 -9.39
C PHE A 136 9.41 -27.94 -10.62
N LEU A 137 9.04 -28.63 -11.70
CA LEU A 137 9.83 -28.74 -12.93
C LEU A 137 9.93 -27.42 -13.69
N GLN A 138 8.87 -26.62 -13.70
CA GLN A 138 8.92 -25.26 -14.26
C GLN A 138 10.00 -24.39 -13.59
N ARG A 139 10.24 -24.60 -12.29
CA ARG A 139 11.23 -23.85 -11.51
C ARG A 139 12.64 -24.42 -11.55
N THR A 140 12.75 -25.75 -11.58
CA THR A 140 14.04 -26.45 -11.41
C THR A 140 14.67 -26.94 -12.70
N ARG A 141 13.85 -27.16 -13.74
CA ARG A 141 14.29 -27.69 -15.04
C ARG A 141 13.88 -26.81 -16.22
N HIS A 142 13.38 -25.60 -15.97
CA HIS A 142 12.92 -24.67 -17.01
C HIS A 142 11.97 -25.33 -18.02
N LEU A 143 11.08 -26.18 -17.50
CA LEU A 143 10.08 -26.91 -18.27
C LEU A 143 9.22 -25.95 -19.11
N ASP A 144 9.12 -26.22 -20.42
CA ASP A 144 8.15 -25.57 -21.30
C ASP A 144 6.85 -26.38 -21.29
N LEU A 145 5.89 -25.94 -20.48
CA LEU A 145 4.59 -26.61 -20.35
C LEU A 145 3.73 -26.31 -21.57
N GLU A 146 3.70 -27.23 -22.52
CA GLU A 146 3.01 -27.02 -23.80
C GLU A 146 1.50 -27.24 -23.66
N HIS A 147 1.10 -28.37 -23.05
CA HIS A 147 -0.30 -28.75 -22.90
C HIS A 147 -0.55 -29.55 -21.61
N VAL A 148 -1.74 -29.37 -21.04
CA VAL A 148 -2.24 -30.22 -19.94
C VAL A 148 -3.60 -30.75 -20.33
N LEU A 149 -3.64 -32.01 -20.78
CA LEU A 149 -4.76 -32.56 -21.51
C LEU A 149 -5.64 -33.44 -20.64
N TYR A 150 -6.93 -33.34 -20.88
CA TYR A 150 -7.95 -34.23 -20.34
C TYR A 150 -8.92 -34.62 -21.45
N ALA A 151 -8.88 -35.89 -21.86
CA ALA A 151 -9.80 -36.42 -22.84
C ALA A 151 -11.15 -36.72 -22.17
N TRP A 152 -12.04 -35.73 -22.20
CA TRP A 152 -13.29 -35.72 -21.46
C TRP A 152 -14.31 -36.68 -22.07
N TRP A 153 -14.24 -37.93 -21.65
CA TRP A 153 -15.20 -38.95 -22.01
C TRP A 153 -16.45 -38.88 -21.13
N ASP A 154 -17.61 -38.89 -21.76
CA ASP A 154 -18.91 -38.73 -21.09
C ASP A 154 -19.95 -39.67 -21.70
N ARG A 155 -20.30 -40.71 -20.95
CA ARG A 155 -21.30 -41.71 -21.34
C ARG A 155 -22.66 -41.12 -21.67
N MET A 156 -23.01 -39.97 -21.07
CA MET A 156 -24.31 -39.35 -21.26
C MET A 156 -24.47 -38.72 -22.65
N ARG A 157 -23.37 -38.57 -23.41
CA ARG A 157 -23.40 -38.02 -24.78
C ARG A 157 -23.88 -39.01 -25.84
N GLY A 158 -24.02 -40.30 -25.52
CA GLY A 158 -24.38 -41.35 -26.48
C GLY A 158 -23.20 -41.92 -27.27
N GLU A 159 -23.34 -43.13 -27.83
CA GLU A 159 -22.23 -43.92 -28.40
C GLU A 159 -21.62 -43.37 -29.71
N GLU A 160 -22.39 -42.56 -30.46
CA GLU A 160 -21.93 -41.92 -31.70
C GLU A 160 -21.28 -40.54 -31.47
N SER A 161 -21.34 -40.03 -30.23
CA SER A 161 -20.80 -38.72 -29.91
C SER A 161 -19.28 -38.66 -29.95
N THR A 162 -18.78 -37.45 -30.23
CA THR A 162 -17.36 -37.14 -30.11
C THR A 162 -17.07 -36.52 -28.75
N HIS A 163 -15.98 -36.97 -28.13
CA HIS A 163 -15.55 -36.55 -26.81
C HIS A 163 -14.38 -35.57 -26.92
N PRO A 164 -14.48 -34.35 -26.38
CA PRO A 164 -13.43 -33.36 -26.55
C PRO A 164 -12.18 -33.71 -25.73
N ILE A 165 -11.01 -33.48 -26.30
CA ILE A 165 -9.75 -33.35 -25.56
C ILE A 165 -9.66 -31.88 -25.14
N VAL A 166 -9.70 -31.65 -23.82
CA VAL A 166 -9.66 -30.32 -23.21
C VAL A 166 -8.24 -30.01 -22.78
N ASP A 167 -7.77 -28.79 -23.05
CA ASP A 167 -6.48 -28.29 -22.59
C ASP A 167 -6.67 -27.37 -21.38
N MET A 168 -5.91 -27.64 -20.33
CA MET A 168 -5.95 -26.96 -19.05
C MET A 168 -4.61 -26.28 -18.72
N ALA A 169 -3.68 -26.19 -19.67
CA ALA A 169 -2.36 -25.59 -19.45
C ALA A 169 -2.46 -24.16 -18.91
N ASP A 170 -3.41 -23.36 -19.40
CA ASP A 170 -3.62 -21.97 -18.98
C ASP A 170 -3.90 -21.84 -17.47
N PHE A 171 -4.47 -22.87 -16.84
CA PHE A 171 -4.71 -22.87 -15.39
C PHE A 171 -3.41 -22.89 -14.58
N TYR A 172 -2.33 -23.46 -15.11
CA TYR A 172 -1.03 -23.51 -14.43
C TYR A 172 -0.26 -22.20 -14.48
N ALA A 173 -0.63 -21.29 -15.39
CA ALA A 173 -0.03 -19.96 -15.45
C ALA A 173 -0.33 -19.14 -14.19
N ILE A 174 -1.41 -19.43 -13.46
CA ILE A 174 -1.74 -18.73 -12.21
C ILE A 174 -0.60 -18.79 -11.20
N ASN A 175 0.17 -19.89 -11.18
CA ASN A 175 1.30 -20.07 -10.28
C ASN A 175 2.44 -19.12 -10.66
N GLU A 176 2.70 -18.94 -11.96
CA GLU A 176 3.73 -18.01 -12.44
C GLU A 176 3.35 -16.57 -12.16
N TRP A 177 2.11 -16.18 -12.43
CA TRP A 177 1.58 -14.84 -12.17
C TRP A 177 1.51 -14.50 -10.68
N THR A 178 1.06 -15.44 -9.85
CA THR A 178 1.05 -15.27 -8.38
C THR A 178 2.47 -15.05 -7.86
N GLU A 179 3.45 -15.83 -8.35
CA GLU A 179 4.85 -15.64 -7.97
C GLU A 179 5.41 -14.30 -8.47
N ALA A 180 5.02 -13.87 -9.68
CA ALA A 180 5.45 -12.59 -10.23
C ALA A 180 4.94 -11.40 -9.40
N VAL A 181 3.68 -11.45 -8.97
CA VAL A 181 3.08 -10.46 -8.09
C VAL A 181 3.69 -10.51 -6.69
N ALA A 182 3.91 -11.70 -6.13
CA ALA A 182 4.58 -11.84 -4.84
C ALA A 182 5.99 -11.22 -4.87
N ARG A 183 6.77 -11.46 -5.93
CA ARG A 183 8.08 -10.80 -6.12
C ARG A 183 7.99 -9.28 -6.22
N LEU A 184 6.95 -8.75 -6.88
CA LEU A 184 6.72 -7.30 -6.88
C LEU A 184 6.43 -6.78 -5.47
N VAL A 185 5.53 -7.45 -4.74
CA VAL A 185 5.07 -7.03 -3.41
C VAL A 185 6.16 -7.17 -2.34
N ASP A 186 6.90 -8.28 -2.34
CA ASP A 186 7.85 -8.63 -1.27
C ASP A 186 9.27 -8.13 -1.54
N ASP A 187 9.66 -7.98 -2.82
CA ASP A 187 11.04 -7.60 -3.20
C ASP A 187 11.12 -6.26 -3.94
N ALA A 188 9.98 -5.60 -4.21
CA ALA A 188 9.87 -4.49 -5.16
C ALA A 188 10.56 -4.82 -6.49
N ASP A 189 10.17 -5.94 -7.11
CA ASP A 189 10.77 -6.42 -8.37
C ASP A 189 9.73 -6.81 -9.43
N ALA A 190 9.50 -5.90 -10.38
CA ALA A 190 8.56 -6.12 -11.49
C ALA A 190 9.10 -6.97 -12.65
N ARG A 191 10.36 -7.44 -12.63
CA ARG A 191 10.98 -8.09 -13.81
C ARG A 191 10.23 -9.34 -14.27
N LYS A 192 9.78 -10.18 -13.33
CA LYS A 192 9.02 -11.40 -13.66
C LYS A 192 7.66 -11.07 -14.27
N LEU A 193 6.98 -10.03 -13.78
CA LEU A 193 5.74 -9.54 -14.40
C LEU A 193 5.98 -9.06 -15.83
N ALA A 194 7.09 -8.33 -16.06
CA ALA A 194 7.46 -7.87 -17.39
C ALA A 194 7.85 -8.99 -18.36
N GLU A 195 8.41 -10.09 -17.86
CA GLU A 195 8.66 -11.31 -18.65
C GLU A 195 7.35 -12.01 -19.02
N LEU A 196 6.42 -12.16 -18.06
CA LEU A 196 5.13 -12.81 -18.29
C LEU A 196 4.20 -11.99 -19.20
N GLY A 197 4.19 -10.67 -19.08
CA GLY A 197 3.42 -9.78 -19.96
C GLY A 197 3.84 -9.82 -21.43
N LYS A 198 5.01 -10.40 -21.75
CA LYS A 198 5.47 -10.65 -23.13
C LYS A 198 5.09 -12.04 -23.65
N LYS A 199 4.65 -12.94 -22.77
CA LYS A 199 4.25 -14.32 -23.12
C LYS A 199 2.77 -14.35 -23.55
N ARG A 200 2.29 -15.54 -23.94
CA ARG A 200 0.93 -15.82 -24.43
C ARG A 200 -0.13 -15.12 -23.58
N GLU A 201 -1.07 -14.43 -24.24
CA GLU A 201 -2.20 -13.79 -23.57
C GLU A 201 -3.14 -14.85 -22.96
N ILE A 202 -3.44 -14.66 -21.68
CA ILE A 202 -4.42 -15.46 -20.93
C ILE A 202 -5.57 -14.52 -20.59
N GLU A 203 -6.74 -14.77 -21.15
CA GLU A 203 -7.91 -13.90 -21.01
C GLU A 203 -8.21 -13.57 -19.54
N ALA A 204 -8.18 -14.59 -18.66
CA ALA A 204 -8.45 -14.44 -17.24
C ALA A 204 -7.41 -13.60 -16.47
N LEU A 205 -6.22 -13.37 -17.03
CA LEU A 205 -5.11 -12.64 -16.40
C LEU A 205 -4.64 -11.44 -17.24
N HIS A 206 -5.39 -11.07 -18.28
CA HIS A 206 -4.98 -10.06 -19.26
C HIS A 206 -4.63 -8.71 -18.61
N GLY A 207 -5.41 -8.27 -17.61
CA GLY A 207 -5.16 -7.01 -16.91
C GLY A 207 -3.81 -6.93 -16.16
N LEU A 208 -3.21 -8.06 -15.79
CA LEU A 208 -1.89 -8.10 -15.15
C LEU A 208 -0.74 -7.96 -16.15
N GLY A 209 -0.97 -8.35 -17.41
CA GLY A 209 0.00 -8.29 -18.49
C GLY A 209 -0.03 -7.01 -19.30
N ASP A 210 -0.89 -6.06 -18.94
CA ASP A 210 -1.02 -4.78 -19.64
C ASP A 210 0.33 -4.05 -19.74
N PRO A 211 0.79 -3.70 -20.97
CA PRO A 211 2.12 -3.11 -21.15
C PRO A 211 2.32 -1.79 -20.41
N GLU A 212 1.27 -0.97 -20.27
CA GLU A 212 1.33 0.29 -19.51
C GLU A 212 1.51 0.00 -18.02
N LEU A 213 0.68 -0.88 -17.44
CA LEU A 213 0.78 -1.30 -16.04
C LEU A 213 2.17 -1.86 -15.70
N VAL A 214 2.68 -2.78 -16.54
CA VAL A 214 4.00 -3.40 -16.36
C VAL A 214 5.13 -2.34 -16.40
N ALA A 215 5.04 -1.37 -17.31
CA ALA A 215 6.00 -0.28 -17.38
C ALA A 215 5.96 0.62 -16.13
N ARG A 216 4.77 0.88 -15.59
CA ARG A 216 4.61 1.63 -14.34
C ARG A 216 5.18 0.87 -13.14
N PHE A 217 4.95 -0.44 -13.02
CA PHE A 217 5.57 -1.25 -11.97
C PHE A 217 7.09 -1.32 -12.07
N THR A 218 7.64 -1.32 -13.30
CA THR A 218 9.09 -1.25 -13.51
C THR A 218 9.64 0.10 -13.03
N THR A 219 8.99 1.19 -13.40
CA THR A 219 9.37 2.55 -12.96
C THR A 219 9.27 2.69 -11.43
N MET A 220 8.22 2.13 -10.83
CA MET A 220 8.03 2.08 -9.38
C MET A 220 9.12 1.28 -8.68
N THR A 221 9.46 0.10 -9.21
CA THR A 221 10.58 -0.73 -8.75
C THR A 221 11.89 0.06 -8.71
N ASP A 222 12.23 0.71 -9.83
CA ASP A 222 13.46 1.49 -9.93
C ASP A 222 13.46 2.69 -8.98
N CYS A 223 12.32 3.37 -8.83
CA CYS A 223 12.17 4.50 -7.92
C CYS A 223 12.40 4.10 -6.46
N ILE A 224 11.79 3.00 -6.01
CA ILE A 224 11.95 2.47 -4.65
C ILE A 224 13.39 2.01 -4.41
N ARG A 225 13.94 1.18 -5.31
CA ARG A 225 15.28 0.60 -5.15
C ARG A 225 16.41 1.64 -5.20
N ASN A 226 16.22 2.74 -5.95
CA ASN A 226 17.14 3.86 -5.99
C ASN A 226 16.88 4.91 -4.90
N VAL A 227 15.92 4.67 -4.00
CA VAL A 227 15.58 5.55 -2.87
C VAL A 227 15.25 6.97 -3.35
N ASP A 228 14.47 7.08 -4.42
CA ASP A 228 14.03 8.38 -4.96
C ASP A 228 12.81 8.90 -4.19
N VAL A 229 13.07 9.33 -2.97
CA VAL A 229 12.06 9.80 -2.01
C VAL A 229 11.26 11.00 -2.54
N ASN A 230 11.81 11.79 -3.46
CA ASN A 230 11.13 12.97 -3.98
C ASN A 230 10.05 12.63 -5.01
N ASN A 231 10.20 11.52 -5.73
CA ASN A 231 9.31 11.14 -6.82
C ASN A 231 8.46 9.90 -6.50
N VAL A 232 8.79 9.13 -5.46
CA VAL A 232 8.11 7.87 -5.13
C VAL A 232 6.58 8.02 -4.99
N ALA A 233 6.09 9.10 -4.37
CA ALA A 233 4.65 9.30 -4.22
C ALA A 233 3.94 9.41 -5.57
N THR A 234 4.48 10.20 -6.50
CA THR A 234 3.92 10.36 -7.85
C THR A 234 4.04 9.08 -8.66
N VAL A 235 5.20 8.43 -8.64
CA VAL A 235 5.44 7.19 -9.41
C VAL A 235 4.51 6.07 -8.93
N VAL A 236 4.34 5.93 -7.61
CA VAL A 236 3.42 4.94 -7.05
C VAL A 236 1.98 5.31 -7.36
N HIS A 237 1.58 6.58 -7.22
CA HIS A 237 0.24 7.03 -7.57
C HIS A 237 -0.13 6.70 -9.02
N ASP A 238 0.76 7.00 -9.97
CA ASP A 238 0.56 6.67 -11.40
C ASP A 238 0.38 5.15 -11.60
N ALA A 239 1.19 4.33 -10.92
CA ALA A 239 1.07 2.87 -10.99
C ALA A 239 -0.27 2.37 -10.41
N LEU A 240 -0.70 2.95 -9.30
CA LEU A 240 -1.96 2.61 -8.63
C LEU A 240 -3.19 3.05 -9.43
N GLN A 241 -3.14 4.18 -10.13
CA GLN A 241 -4.19 4.56 -11.08
C GLN A 241 -4.33 3.54 -12.22
N CYS A 242 -3.21 3.03 -12.75
CA CYS A 242 -3.25 1.94 -13.72
C CYS A 242 -3.86 0.67 -13.11
N VAL A 243 -3.54 0.35 -11.86
CA VAL A 243 -4.16 -0.79 -11.14
C VAL A 243 -5.68 -0.63 -11.06
N GLU A 244 -6.18 0.54 -10.66
CA GLU A 244 -7.62 0.81 -10.59
C GLU A 244 -8.31 0.64 -11.94
N LYS A 245 -7.73 1.23 -13.00
CA LYS A 245 -8.24 1.08 -14.37
C LYS A 245 -8.31 -0.39 -14.79
N GLN A 246 -7.28 -1.19 -14.49
CA GLN A 246 -7.26 -2.61 -14.85
C GLN A 246 -8.27 -3.44 -14.03
N ARG A 247 -8.61 -3.05 -12.80
CA ARG A 247 -9.63 -3.72 -11.99
C ARG A 247 -11.04 -3.58 -12.56
N GLU A 248 -11.35 -2.45 -13.18
CA GLU A 248 -12.67 -2.22 -13.82
C GLU A 248 -12.88 -3.16 -15.02
N GLY A 249 -11.80 -3.46 -15.76
CA GLY A 249 -11.81 -4.36 -16.92
C GLY A 249 -11.53 -5.83 -16.61
N SER A 250 -11.19 -6.17 -15.36
CA SER A 250 -10.76 -7.52 -14.94
C SER A 250 -11.72 -8.10 -13.90
N SER A 251 -11.71 -9.42 -13.73
CA SER A 251 -12.50 -10.09 -12.68
C SER A 251 -11.79 -11.32 -12.12
N GLY A 252 -12.24 -11.79 -10.96
CA GLY A 252 -11.73 -13.01 -10.34
C GLY A 252 -10.26 -12.90 -9.90
N ALA A 253 -9.43 -13.85 -10.33
CA ALA A 253 -8.05 -14.01 -9.86
C ALA A 253 -7.16 -12.79 -10.15
N ALA A 254 -7.33 -12.13 -11.29
CA ALA A 254 -6.56 -10.93 -11.64
C ALA A 254 -6.78 -9.80 -10.62
N ASN A 255 -8.02 -9.56 -10.21
CA ASN A 255 -8.32 -8.50 -9.23
C ASN A 255 -7.73 -8.81 -7.87
N VAL A 256 -7.80 -10.07 -7.40
CA VAL A 256 -7.17 -10.48 -6.13
C VAL A 256 -5.66 -10.21 -6.15
N LEU A 257 -4.99 -10.49 -7.26
CA LEU A 257 -3.55 -10.22 -7.41
C LEU A 257 -3.24 -8.71 -7.49
N LEU A 258 -4.07 -7.94 -8.18
CA LEU A 258 -3.98 -6.47 -8.21
C LEU A 258 -4.25 -5.85 -6.83
N ASP A 259 -5.11 -6.45 -6.00
CA ASP A 259 -5.37 -6.07 -4.61
C ASP A 259 -4.12 -6.20 -3.76
N CYS A 260 -3.36 -7.28 -3.90
CA CYS A 260 -2.08 -7.44 -3.20
C CYS A 260 -1.10 -6.30 -3.51
N VAL A 261 -0.99 -5.88 -4.78
CA VAL A 261 -0.09 -4.77 -5.17
C VAL A 261 -0.56 -3.45 -4.58
N TRP A 262 -1.86 -3.17 -4.67
CA TRP A 262 -2.43 -1.94 -4.14
C TRP A 262 -2.28 -1.82 -2.63
N ASP A 263 -2.63 -2.88 -1.89
CA ASP A 263 -2.54 -2.87 -0.44
C ASP A 263 -1.10 -2.68 0.05
N LYS A 264 -0.13 -3.23 -0.68
CA LYS A 264 1.29 -3.04 -0.38
C LYS A 264 1.75 -1.60 -0.59
N PHE A 265 1.39 -0.96 -1.70
CA PHE A 265 2.02 0.29 -2.11
C PHE A 265 1.16 1.54 -1.89
N ARG A 266 -0.13 1.43 -1.57
CA ARG A 266 -1.03 2.58 -1.34
C ARG A 266 -0.52 3.56 -0.28
N GLY A 267 0.22 3.06 0.72
CA GLY A 267 0.86 3.91 1.73
C GLY A 267 1.87 4.90 1.15
N LEU A 268 2.50 4.62 0.00
CA LEU A 268 3.48 5.54 -0.56
C LEU A 268 2.86 6.74 -1.29
N ALA A 269 1.54 6.70 -1.55
CA ALA A 269 0.83 7.68 -2.38
C ALA A 269 0.08 8.78 -1.59
N PHE A 270 0.56 9.16 -0.39
CA PHE A 270 -0.16 10.04 0.55
C PHE A 270 -0.54 11.45 0.04
N ASP A 271 0.18 12.05 -0.91
CA ASP A 271 -0.05 13.45 -1.31
C ASP A 271 0.45 13.76 -2.72
N VAL A 272 -0.39 13.47 -3.71
CA VAL A 272 -0.16 13.80 -5.11
C VAL A 272 -1.25 14.79 -5.56
N PRO A 273 -0.89 16.01 -6.03
CA PRO A 273 0.47 16.52 -6.27
C PRO A 273 1.19 17.01 -5.00
N SER A 274 2.51 16.81 -4.93
CA SER A 274 3.34 17.26 -3.81
C SER A 274 3.34 18.79 -3.63
N SER A 275 3.30 19.25 -2.38
CA SER A 275 3.50 20.67 -2.02
C SER A 275 4.91 21.20 -2.36
N GLY A 276 5.87 20.29 -2.58
CA GLY A 276 7.29 20.60 -2.76
C GLY A 276 7.99 21.11 -1.50
N LYS A 277 7.38 20.96 -0.31
CA LYS A 277 7.92 21.38 0.99
C LYS A 277 8.17 20.18 1.89
N TYR A 278 8.98 20.36 2.94
CA TYR A 278 9.21 19.37 4.00
C TYR A 278 8.05 19.39 5.01
N ASP A 279 6.83 19.13 4.53
CA ASP A 279 5.63 19.08 5.38
C ASP A 279 5.35 17.66 5.88
N HIS A 280 4.26 17.52 6.64
CA HIS A 280 3.87 16.23 7.20
C HIS A 280 3.68 15.15 6.12
N ALA A 281 3.12 15.51 4.97
CA ALA A 281 2.91 14.57 3.87
C ALA A 281 4.24 14.06 3.33
N TYR A 282 5.19 14.96 3.04
CA TYR A 282 6.54 14.58 2.60
C TYR A 282 7.24 13.65 3.60
N LEU A 283 7.21 14.01 4.89
CA LEU A 283 7.82 13.20 5.96
C LEU A 283 7.14 11.82 6.11
N SER A 284 5.82 11.76 5.94
CA SER A 284 5.05 10.50 5.99
C SER A 284 5.42 9.59 4.81
N THR A 285 5.53 10.15 3.60
CA THR A 285 6.02 9.41 2.43
C THR A 285 7.44 8.89 2.64
N GLN A 286 8.35 9.70 3.22
CA GLN A 286 9.71 9.25 3.55
C GLN A 286 9.69 8.08 4.54
N LEU A 287 8.86 8.15 5.59
CA LEU A 287 8.73 7.07 6.56
C LEU A 287 8.19 5.79 5.92
N GLU A 288 7.22 5.93 5.02
CA GLU A 288 6.63 4.77 4.38
C GLU A 288 7.60 4.07 3.41
N ILE A 289 8.40 4.82 2.64
CA ILE A 289 9.46 4.18 1.83
C ILE A 289 10.52 3.52 2.72
N ILE A 290 10.84 4.08 3.89
CA ILE A 290 11.74 3.43 4.86
C ILE A 290 11.15 2.09 5.33
N ARG A 291 9.85 2.02 5.63
CA ARG A 291 9.18 0.77 6.02
C ARG A 291 9.26 -0.27 4.92
N VAL A 292 8.90 0.10 3.69
CA VAL A 292 8.98 -0.79 2.52
C VAL A 292 10.41 -1.30 2.31
N LEU A 293 11.42 -0.43 2.39
CA LEU A 293 12.83 -0.84 2.27
C LEU A 293 13.26 -1.80 3.40
N SER A 294 12.83 -1.57 4.64
CA SER A 294 13.13 -2.44 5.79
C SER A 294 12.47 -3.82 5.65
N GLU A 295 11.19 -3.85 5.28
CA GLU A 295 10.43 -5.08 5.03
C GLU A 295 11.10 -5.93 3.94
N HIS A 296 11.62 -5.28 2.89
CA HIS A 296 12.30 -5.94 1.76
C HIS A 296 13.78 -6.25 2.07
N ARG A 297 14.22 -6.05 3.32
CA ARG A 297 15.60 -6.26 3.79
C ARG A 297 16.66 -5.44 3.04
N LEU A 298 16.26 -4.32 2.44
CA LEU A 298 17.14 -3.34 1.81
C LEU A 298 17.71 -2.38 2.88
N TYR A 299 18.40 -2.95 3.89
CA TYR A 299 18.79 -2.21 5.11
C TYR A 299 19.76 -1.06 4.84
N MET A 300 20.70 -1.20 3.90
CA MET A 300 21.58 -0.08 3.54
C MET A 300 20.77 1.12 3.04
N GLN A 301 19.79 0.88 2.18
CA GLN A 301 18.87 1.90 1.67
C GLN A 301 17.98 2.45 2.78
N ALA A 302 17.39 1.58 3.62
CA ALA A 302 16.52 1.98 4.72
C ALA A 302 17.25 2.91 5.70
N PHE A 303 18.45 2.52 6.18
CA PHE A 303 19.23 3.35 7.12
C PHE A 303 19.72 4.66 6.49
N THR A 304 20.01 4.65 5.19
CA THR A 304 20.31 5.89 4.43
C THR A 304 19.10 6.82 4.42
N ALA A 305 17.91 6.29 4.08
CA ALA A 305 16.67 7.06 4.07
C ALA A 305 16.27 7.55 5.47
N MET A 306 16.45 6.75 6.53
CA MET A 306 16.22 7.17 7.91
C MET A 306 17.09 8.36 8.29
N ARG A 307 18.38 8.35 7.91
CA ARG A 307 19.30 9.46 8.14
C ARG A 307 18.82 10.73 7.42
N GLU A 308 18.38 10.60 6.17
CA GLU A 308 17.84 11.73 5.40
C GLU A 308 16.50 12.24 5.95
N LEU A 309 15.68 11.37 6.55
CA LEU A 309 14.46 11.76 7.26
C LEU A 309 14.77 12.63 8.49
N ILE A 310 15.79 12.29 9.29
CA ILE A 310 16.24 13.15 10.39
C ILE A 310 16.63 14.54 9.86
N GLY A 311 17.35 14.59 8.74
CA GLY A 311 17.67 15.84 8.06
C GLY A 311 16.42 16.61 7.62
N SER A 312 15.45 15.92 7.01
CA SER A 312 14.19 16.48 6.53
C SER A 312 13.32 17.07 7.66
N ILE A 313 13.33 16.44 8.84
CA ILE A 313 12.71 16.99 10.06
C ILE A 313 13.34 18.34 10.43
N GLY A 314 14.66 18.47 10.33
CA GLY A 314 15.35 19.75 10.52
C GLY A 314 14.96 20.80 9.49
N MET A 315 14.81 20.38 8.24
CA MET A 315 14.42 21.25 7.13
C MET A 315 12.99 21.77 7.22
N ALA A 316 12.07 21.02 7.85
CA ALA A 316 10.67 21.41 8.05
C ALA A 316 10.51 22.75 8.78
N GLY A 317 11.48 23.10 9.64
CA GLY A 317 11.51 24.37 10.38
C GLY A 317 12.00 25.58 9.59
N LEU A 318 12.46 25.42 8.35
CA LEU A 318 12.99 26.53 7.57
C LEU A 318 11.88 27.47 7.10
N THR A 319 12.11 28.77 7.22
CA THR A 319 11.11 29.80 6.93
C THR A 319 11.65 30.93 6.04
N GLY A 320 10.71 31.72 5.48
CA GLY A 320 11.01 32.85 4.59
C GLY A 320 11.74 32.39 3.32
N LYS A 321 12.83 33.08 2.96
CA LYS A 321 13.61 32.77 1.75
C LYS A 321 14.23 31.36 1.70
N TYR A 322 14.20 30.60 2.79
CA TYR A 322 14.74 29.24 2.85
C TYR A 322 13.66 28.14 2.80
N ALA A 323 12.38 28.50 2.95
CA ALA A 323 11.23 27.62 2.73
C ALA A 323 10.90 27.47 1.23
N LYS A 324 11.91 27.11 0.43
CA LYS A 324 11.79 27.01 -1.02
C LYS A 324 11.27 25.63 -1.42
N ASN A 325 10.58 25.58 -2.56
CA ASN A 325 10.17 24.33 -3.17
C ASN A 325 11.39 23.46 -3.55
N MET A 326 11.45 22.25 -3.02
CA MET A 326 12.52 21.25 -3.23
C MET A 326 12.62 20.77 -4.68
N GLY A 327 11.54 20.87 -5.45
CA GLY A 327 11.53 20.61 -6.90
C GLY A 327 12.41 21.58 -7.69
N THR A 328 12.81 22.72 -7.10
CA THR A 328 13.70 23.69 -7.75
C THR A 328 15.17 23.52 -7.35
N ALA A 329 16.10 23.82 -8.26
CA ALA A 329 17.54 23.79 -7.95
C ALA A 329 17.91 24.69 -6.74
N LYS A 330 17.24 25.84 -6.61
CA LYS A 330 17.39 26.76 -5.47
C LYS A 330 16.85 26.18 -4.16
N GLY A 331 15.85 25.31 -4.19
CA GLY A 331 15.38 24.58 -3.01
C GLY A 331 16.37 23.49 -2.61
N ARG A 332 16.87 22.71 -3.59
CA ARG A 332 17.87 21.66 -3.36
C ARG A 332 19.18 22.18 -2.75
N SER A 333 19.58 23.43 -3.05
CA SER A 333 20.77 24.03 -2.42
C SER A 333 20.66 24.21 -0.90
N ASN A 334 19.44 24.17 -0.34
CA ASN A 334 19.23 24.24 1.12
C ASN A 334 19.51 22.91 1.82
N ARG A 335 19.80 21.80 1.11
CA ARG A 335 20.16 20.50 1.72
C ARG A 335 21.28 20.58 2.75
N ARG A 336 22.14 21.60 2.66
CA ARG A 336 23.19 21.87 3.65
C ARG A 336 22.68 22.03 5.09
N PHE A 337 21.44 22.47 5.29
CA PHE A 337 20.82 22.59 6.62
C PHE A 337 20.47 21.22 7.21
N ALA A 338 20.13 20.22 6.37
CA ALA A 338 19.85 18.85 6.81
C ALA A 338 21.09 18.23 7.47
N GLU A 339 22.26 18.40 6.85
CA GLU A 339 23.56 17.95 7.39
C GLU A 339 23.86 18.56 8.77
N LEU A 340 23.63 19.88 8.90
CA LEU A 340 23.84 20.58 10.16
C LEU A 340 22.90 20.06 11.23
N PHE A 341 21.62 19.88 10.89
CA PHE A 341 20.63 19.38 11.83
C PHE A 341 20.96 17.95 12.31
N VAL A 342 21.37 17.04 11.41
CA VAL A 342 21.81 15.70 11.78
C VAL A 342 22.99 15.76 12.77
N ASN A 343 23.93 16.69 12.60
CA ASN A 343 25.02 16.91 13.56
C ASN A 343 24.53 17.52 14.89
N MET A 344 23.57 18.45 14.86
CA MET A 344 22.98 19.04 16.08
C MET A 344 22.33 17.99 16.98
N VAL A 345 21.68 16.97 16.40
CA VAL A 345 21.06 15.89 17.20
C VAL A 345 22.10 14.89 17.72
N GLN A 346 23.21 14.68 17.01
CA GLN A 346 24.27 13.73 17.43
C GLN A 346 25.06 14.18 18.67
N PHE A 347 25.18 15.48 18.90
CA PHE A 347 26.01 16.02 19.99
C PHE A 347 25.18 16.93 20.90
N PRO A 348 25.43 16.94 22.22
CA PRO A 348 24.90 17.96 23.11
C PRO A 348 25.21 19.36 22.60
N GLU A 349 24.32 20.32 22.84
CA GLU A 349 24.47 21.69 22.35
C GLU A 349 25.78 22.35 22.78
N GLU A 350 26.27 21.99 23.96
CA GLU A 350 27.50 22.50 24.56
C GLU A 350 28.77 21.99 23.84
N GLU A 351 28.63 20.90 23.08
CA GLU A 351 29.70 20.26 22.30
C GLU A 351 29.65 20.64 20.81
N TRP A 352 28.73 21.52 20.40
CA TRP A 352 28.59 21.90 18.99
C TRP A 352 29.80 22.70 18.48
N ALA A 353 30.63 22.04 17.67
CA ALA A 353 31.79 22.63 17.02
C ALA A 353 31.58 22.78 15.50
N PHE A 354 30.85 23.81 15.08
CA PHE A 354 30.62 24.11 13.66
C PHE A 354 31.64 25.12 13.10
N PRO A 355 32.07 25.00 11.83
CA PRO A 355 32.99 25.96 11.23
C PRO A 355 32.34 27.36 11.11
N PRO A 356 33.12 28.46 11.17
CA PRO A 356 32.58 29.83 11.13
C PRO A 356 31.68 30.12 9.93
N SER A 357 31.95 29.49 8.78
CA SER A 357 31.16 29.61 7.56
C SER A 357 29.73 29.06 7.69
N ARG A 358 29.46 28.22 8.69
CA ARG A 358 28.16 27.56 8.93
C ARG A 358 27.39 28.14 10.11
N GLN A 359 28.00 29.01 10.92
CA GLN A 359 27.39 29.50 12.15
C GLN A 359 26.06 30.22 11.91
N LYS A 360 25.94 31.01 10.84
CA LYS A 360 24.67 31.64 10.43
C LYS A 360 23.58 30.63 10.07
N ASP A 361 23.95 29.48 9.51
CA ASP A 361 22.99 28.43 9.15
C ASP A 361 22.54 27.69 10.43
N VAL A 362 23.42 27.46 11.40
CA VAL A 362 23.10 26.85 12.71
C VAL A 362 22.17 27.75 13.52
N GLU A 363 22.47 29.05 13.61
CA GLU A 363 21.61 30.03 14.28
C GLU A 363 20.22 30.13 13.63
N ARG A 364 20.10 29.77 12.35
CA ARG A 364 18.82 29.70 11.66
C ARG A 364 17.99 28.47 12.07
N LEU A 365 18.64 27.36 12.37
CA LEU A 365 18.00 26.10 12.81
C LEU A 365 17.68 26.10 14.30
N ARG A 366 18.44 26.84 15.11
CA ARG A 366 18.33 26.89 16.58
C ARG A 366 16.90 27.13 17.09
N PRO A 367 16.08 28.08 16.57
CA PRO A 367 14.70 28.26 17.02
C PRO A 367 13.82 27.03 16.77
N TRP A 368 14.01 26.35 15.64
CA TRP A 368 13.28 25.13 15.33
C TRP A 368 13.76 23.97 16.20
N TYR A 369 15.07 23.82 16.37
CA TYR A 369 15.66 22.81 17.24
C TYR A 369 15.13 22.91 18.67
N HIS A 370 15.12 24.10 19.29
CA HIS A 370 14.58 24.27 20.65
C HIS A 370 13.10 23.91 20.74
N ARG A 371 12.31 24.27 19.72
CA ARG A 371 10.90 23.84 19.68
C ARG A 371 10.76 22.32 19.62
N LEU A 372 11.60 21.65 18.87
CA LEU A 372 11.63 20.19 18.84
C LEU A 372 12.11 19.58 20.17
N VAL A 373 12.91 20.29 20.97
CA VAL A 373 13.26 19.91 22.34
C VAL A 373 12.02 19.98 23.24
N GLU A 374 11.29 21.10 23.22
CA GLU A 374 10.06 21.31 24.00
C GLU A 374 9.02 20.23 23.74
N GLU A 375 8.86 19.85 22.47
CA GLU A 375 7.91 18.82 22.02
C GLU A 375 8.43 17.38 22.21
N ARG A 376 9.62 17.24 22.81
CA ARG A 376 10.34 15.98 23.04
C ARG A 376 10.51 15.17 21.75
N VAL A 377 10.73 15.83 20.63
CA VAL A 377 11.12 15.22 19.35
C VAL A 377 12.62 15.00 19.33
N ILE A 378 13.42 16.00 19.75
CA ILE A 378 14.88 15.85 19.83
C ILE A 378 15.28 14.70 20.76
N GLY A 379 14.70 14.62 21.96
CA GLY A 379 15.02 13.54 22.90
C GLY A 379 14.81 12.13 22.32
N ARG A 380 13.79 11.95 21.47
CA ARG A 380 13.55 10.69 20.74
C ARG A 380 14.59 10.45 19.65
N LEU A 381 14.91 11.47 18.85
CA LEU A 381 15.94 11.35 17.82
C LEU A 381 17.31 11.06 18.44
N GLU A 382 17.59 11.59 19.63
CA GLU A 382 18.80 11.31 20.39
C GLU A 382 18.89 9.84 20.83
N ASP A 383 17.76 9.17 21.08
CA ASP A 383 17.74 7.73 21.45
C ASP A 383 18.39 6.86 20.36
N ILE A 384 18.30 7.29 19.08
CA ILE A 384 18.83 6.54 17.93
C ILE A 384 20.11 7.16 17.32
N THR A 385 20.44 8.42 17.65
CA THR A 385 21.60 9.12 17.08
C THR A 385 22.75 9.35 18.06
N ARG A 386 22.51 9.34 19.37
CA ARG A 386 23.55 9.53 20.39
C ARG A 386 23.93 8.21 21.03
N ARG A 387 25.23 8.05 21.34
CA ARG A 387 25.69 6.91 22.15
C ARG A 387 25.27 7.13 23.60
N ARG A 388 24.52 6.17 24.15
CA ARG A 388 24.19 6.09 25.58
C ARG A 388 24.85 4.85 26.18
N GLN A 389 24.93 4.77 27.51
CA GLN A 389 25.63 3.69 28.22
C GLN A 389 25.11 2.28 27.88
N ASP A 390 23.85 2.17 27.47
CA ASP A 390 23.11 0.95 27.14
C ASP A 390 23.09 0.60 25.64
N SER A 391 23.35 1.57 24.75
CA SER A 391 23.32 1.37 23.29
C SER A 391 24.71 1.20 22.69
N LYS A 392 24.97 0.03 22.07
CA LYS A 392 26.27 -0.32 21.47
C LYS A 392 26.56 0.43 20.16
N ARG A 393 25.54 0.88 19.42
CA ARG A 393 25.65 1.51 18.10
C ARG A 393 24.47 2.45 17.85
N THR A 394 24.75 3.57 17.18
CA THR A 394 23.72 4.52 16.70
C THR A 394 23.30 4.20 15.27
N LEU A 395 22.21 4.81 14.80
CA LEU A 395 21.78 4.77 13.40
C LEU A 395 22.92 5.11 12.42
N LEU A 396 23.76 6.09 12.75
CA LEU A 396 24.90 6.45 11.91
C LEU A 396 26.01 5.41 11.95
N ASP A 397 26.23 4.73 13.08
CA ASP A 397 27.18 3.61 13.14
C ASP A 397 26.76 2.47 12.20
N TYR A 398 25.46 2.14 12.12
CA TYR A 398 24.94 1.16 11.17
C TYR A 398 25.05 1.62 9.72
N ARG A 399 24.59 2.84 9.42
CA ARG A 399 24.66 3.42 8.07
C ARG A 399 26.11 3.46 7.56
N ASN A 400 27.05 3.94 8.38
CA ASN A 400 28.47 3.98 8.01
C ASN A 400 29.08 2.57 7.93
N GLY A 401 28.57 1.63 8.72
CA GLY A 401 28.90 0.21 8.59
C GLY A 401 28.56 -0.31 7.19
N PHE A 402 27.34 -0.07 6.70
CA PHE A 402 26.96 -0.46 5.34
C PHE A 402 27.80 0.23 4.27
N ASP A 403 27.96 1.56 4.35
CA ASP A 403 28.71 2.36 3.38
C ASP A 403 30.18 1.93 3.24
N HIS A 404 30.79 1.47 4.34
CA HIS A 404 32.17 1.00 4.36
C HIS A 404 32.29 -0.52 4.36
N ALA A 405 31.22 -1.23 3.97
CA ALA A 405 31.15 -2.70 3.91
C ALA A 405 31.64 -3.39 5.21
N TRP A 406 31.44 -2.75 6.36
CA TRP A 406 31.87 -3.19 7.69
C TRP A 406 33.37 -3.50 7.81
N THR A 407 34.22 -3.01 6.89
CA THR A 407 35.65 -3.33 6.80
C THR A 407 36.47 -2.93 8.03
N SER A 408 35.98 -1.98 8.83
CA SER A 408 36.58 -1.57 10.10
C SER A 408 36.17 -2.45 11.29
N LYS A 409 35.35 -3.49 11.08
CA LYS A 409 34.80 -4.40 12.08
C LYS A 409 35.04 -5.85 11.67
N ALA A 410 35.02 -6.77 12.63
CA ALA A 410 35.21 -8.20 12.36
C ALA A 410 34.04 -8.84 11.58
N ALA A 411 32.83 -8.29 11.72
CA ALA A 411 31.63 -8.72 11.01
C ALA A 411 30.57 -7.61 11.03
N ALA A 412 29.55 -7.75 10.16
CA ALA A 412 28.34 -6.95 10.24
C ALA A 412 27.60 -7.17 11.57
N ALA A 413 26.84 -6.17 12.00
CA ALA A 413 26.04 -6.26 13.21
C ALA A 413 24.95 -7.34 13.09
N LYS A 414 24.67 -8.07 14.18
CA LYS A 414 23.70 -9.19 14.18
C LYS A 414 22.26 -8.76 14.47
N ASP A 415 22.10 -7.55 14.98
CA ASP A 415 20.86 -6.91 15.45
C ASP A 415 20.30 -5.91 14.44
N ILE A 416 20.69 -6.00 13.15
CA ILE A 416 20.26 -5.05 12.10
C ILE A 416 18.74 -5.00 11.97
N VAL A 417 18.07 -6.16 11.99
CA VAL A 417 16.61 -6.25 11.82
C VAL A 417 15.91 -5.56 12.99
N GLU A 418 16.25 -5.96 14.22
CA GLU A 418 15.72 -5.38 15.46
C GLU A 418 15.93 -3.87 15.52
N LYS A 419 17.13 -3.38 15.14
CA LYS A 419 17.44 -1.95 15.12
C LYS A 419 16.72 -1.20 14.00
N SER A 420 16.48 -1.83 12.86
CA SER A 420 15.66 -1.25 11.80
C SER A 420 14.26 -0.95 12.32
N ASP A 421 13.62 -1.94 12.96
CA ASP A 421 12.26 -1.82 13.49
C ASP A 421 12.20 -0.77 14.62
N GLU A 422 13.13 -0.83 15.58
CA GLU A 422 13.25 0.16 16.67
C GLU A 422 13.38 1.59 16.13
N TYR A 423 14.24 1.81 15.13
CA TYR A 423 14.48 3.14 14.58
C TYR A 423 13.28 3.65 13.78
N ILE A 424 12.56 2.77 13.08
CA ILE A 424 11.31 3.12 12.40
C ILE A 424 10.26 3.57 13.41
N GLU A 425 10.10 2.87 14.53
CA GLU A 425 9.14 3.25 15.58
C GLU A 425 9.45 4.62 16.18
N VAL A 426 10.73 4.89 16.44
CA VAL A 426 11.19 6.20 16.93
C VAL A 426 10.86 7.30 15.91
N LEU A 427 11.19 7.10 14.64
CA LEU A 427 10.93 8.08 13.57
C LEU A 427 9.42 8.29 13.34
N ALA A 428 8.63 7.22 13.38
CA ALA A 428 7.17 7.30 13.29
C ALA A 428 6.60 8.13 14.43
N SER A 429 7.07 7.92 15.66
CA SER A 429 6.65 8.73 16.81
C SER A 429 7.04 10.20 16.67
N CYS A 430 8.21 10.50 16.08
CA CYS A 430 8.62 11.86 15.77
C CYS A 430 7.69 12.52 14.75
N ILE A 431 7.31 11.82 13.67
CA ILE A 431 6.43 12.35 12.62
C ILE A 431 5.02 12.63 13.16
N GLU A 432 4.45 11.71 13.95
CA GLU A 432 3.14 11.91 14.58
C GLU A 432 3.13 13.17 15.46
N LYS A 433 4.19 13.41 16.23
CA LYS A 433 4.33 14.64 17.01
C LYS A 433 4.46 15.88 16.13
N LEU A 434 5.17 15.80 15.01
CA LEU A 434 5.30 16.91 14.07
C LEU A 434 3.96 17.32 13.45
N ARG A 435 2.97 16.42 13.39
CA ARG A 435 1.61 16.75 12.95
C ARG A 435 0.96 17.86 13.78
N SER A 436 1.27 17.92 15.08
CA SER A 436 0.81 18.96 15.99
C SER A 436 1.69 20.22 16.03
N ILE A 437 2.85 20.19 15.37
CA ILE A 437 3.85 21.26 15.45
C ILE A 437 3.87 22.03 14.12
N GLN A 438 3.27 23.22 14.07
CA GLN A 438 3.45 24.09 12.90
C GLN A 438 4.85 24.71 12.91
N PRO A 439 5.66 24.68 11.84
CA PRO A 439 6.94 25.40 11.77
C PRO A 439 6.81 26.87 12.16
N THR A 440 7.59 27.31 13.15
CA THR A 440 7.59 28.69 13.64
C THR A 440 8.19 29.63 12.59
N THR A 441 7.36 30.31 11.82
CA THR A 441 7.75 31.51 11.06
C THR A 441 7.87 32.69 11.99
N GLN A 442 9.07 33.13 12.36
CA GLN A 442 9.29 34.44 12.99
C GLN A 442 10.60 35.06 12.46
N PRO A 443 10.67 36.39 12.20
CA PRO A 443 10.25 37.46 13.10
C PRO A 443 9.13 38.35 12.53
N ASN A 444 8.38 38.98 13.43
CA ASN A 444 7.34 40.01 13.22
C ASN A 444 7.33 40.68 11.83
N SER A 445 6.39 40.27 10.98
CA SER A 445 5.66 41.18 10.09
C SER A 445 4.32 40.54 9.68
N ARG A 446 3.25 40.98 10.38
CA ARG A 446 1.85 40.52 10.34
C ARG A 446 1.60 39.10 10.85
N LEU A 447 1.37 38.99 12.17
CA LEU A 447 0.53 37.92 12.71
C LEU A 447 -0.79 37.90 11.91
N ASP A 448 -1.16 36.76 11.33
CA ASP A 448 -2.58 36.44 11.17
C ASP A 448 -3.09 36.04 12.55
N LEU A 449 -3.23 37.09 13.38
CA LEU A 449 -3.96 37.09 14.62
C LEU A 449 -5.35 36.47 14.34
N PRO A 450 -5.88 35.62 15.25
CA PRO A 450 -7.21 35.04 15.09
C PRO A 450 -8.26 36.13 14.87
N LYS A 451 -9.27 35.86 14.06
CA LYS A 451 -10.42 36.77 13.94
C LYS A 451 -11.56 36.30 14.85
N MET A 452 -12.38 37.24 15.28
CA MET A 452 -13.60 36.93 16.00
C MET A 452 -14.80 37.06 15.06
N VAL A 453 -15.68 36.08 15.05
CA VAL A 453 -16.99 36.21 14.40
C VAL A 453 -18.03 36.60 15.43
N ASN A 454 -18.69 37.74 15.24
CA ASN A 454 -19.73 38.24 16.14
C ASN A 454 -21.11 37.75 15.69
N ILE A 455 -21.63 36.72 16.36
CA ILE A 455 -22.98 36.16 16.20
C ILE A 455 -23.85 36.68 17.35
N THR A 456 -24.08 37.99 17.33
CA THR A 456 -24.99 38.68 18.26
C THR A 456 -25.85 39.69 17.50
N ASN A 457 -26.96 40.10 18.12
CA ASN A 457 -27.90 41.06 17.51
C ASN A 457 -27.36 42.50 17.48
N HIS A 458 -26.23 42.78 18.13
CA HIS A 458 -25.62 44.11 18.21
C HIS A 458 -24.20 44.10 17.64
N ARG A 459 -23.62 45.27 17.41
CA ARG A 459 -22.19 45.39 17.13
C ARG A 459 -21.45 45.48 18.47
N LEU A 460 -20.23 44.95 18.51
CA LEU A 460 -19.39 45.08 19.70
C LEU A 460 -19.04 46.56 19.95
N THR A 461 -19.06 46.95 21.23
CA THR A 461 -18.58 48.27 21.65
C THR A 461 -17.05 48.35 21.50
N PRO A 462 -16.46 49.57 21.43
CA PRO A 462 -15.00 49.73 21.39
C PRO A 462 -14.29 48.96 22.51
N ASP A 463 -14.81 49.02 23.74
CA ASP A 463 -14.25 48.32 24.90
C ASP A 463 -14.27 46.79 24.74
N GLN A 464 -15.33 46.24 24.13
CA GLN A 464 -15.43 44.81 23.83
C GLN A 464 -14.42 44.38 22.76
N VAL A 465 -14.23 45.20 21.72
CA VAL A 465 -13.24 44.94 20.66
C VAL A 465 -11.81 45.02 21.23
N GLU A 466 -11.55 45.99 22.10
CA GLU A 466 -10.26 46.13 22.78
C GLU A 466 -9.99 44.97 23.75
N ASP A 467 -10.97 44.56 24.55
CA ASP A 467 -10.84 43.38 25.40
C ASP A 467 -10.64 42.09 24.57
N ALA A 468 -11.35 41.90 23.46
CA ALA A 468 -11.13 40.75 22.57
C ALA A 468 -9.71 40.74 21.98
N ARG A 469 -9.17 41.91 21.62
CA ARG A 469 -7.77 42.08 21.18
C ARG A 469 -6.78 41.70 22.28
N ASN A 470 -7.01 42.18 23.50
CA ASN A 470 -6.08 42.02 24.62
C ASN A 470 -6.13 40.62 25.26
N SER A 471 -7.33 40.07 25.47
CA SER A 471 -7.53 38.80 26.17
C SER A 471 -7.43 37.56 25.26
N MET A 472 -7.81 37.69 23.98
CA MET A 472 -7.89 36.57 23.04
C MET A 472 -7.03 36.75 21.79
N GLY A 473 -6.28 37.86 21.67
CA GLY A 473 -5.38 38.11 20.55
C GLY A 473 -6.09 38.37 19.23
N ILE A 474 -7.31 38.90 19.23
CA ILE A 474 -8.13 39.03 18.02
C ILE A 474 -7.63 40.15 17.09
N LYS A 475 -7.43 39.88 15.79
CA LYS A 475 -7.03 40.88 14.76
C LYS A 475 -8.17 41.80 14.36
N GLU A 476 -9.29 41.16 14.04
CA GLU A 476 -10.44 41.75 13.39
C GLU A 476 -11.70 41.04 13.87
N VAL A 477 -12.80 41.78 13.88
CA VAL A 477 -14.13 41.24 14.19
C VAL A 477 -14.92 41.22 12.90
N LEU A 478 -15.35 40.03 12.48
CA LEU A 478 -16.24 39.82 11.35
C LEU A 478 -17.68 39.77 11.85
N GLU A 479 -18.50 40.67 11.34
CA GLU A 479 -19.94 40.72 11.65
C GLU A 479 -20.73 39.78 10.74
N LEU A 480 -21.88 39.29 11.23
CA LEU A 480 -22.86 38.63 10.38
C LEU A 480 -23.29 39.56 9.22
N PRO A 481 -23.48 39.03 8.00
CA PRO A 481 -24.13 39.75 6.91
C PRO A 481 -25.52 40.24 7.34
N PRO A 482 -26.01 41.38 6.81
CA PRO A 482 -27.29 41.96 7.23
C PRO A 482 -28.45 40.96 7.27
N GLU A 483 -28.57 40.12 6.24
CA GLU A 483 -29.62 39.09 6.12
C GLU A 483 -29.56 38.05 7.24
N LEU A 484 -28.36 37.56 7.58
CA LEU A 484 -28.17 36.59 8.67
C LEU A 484 -28.31 37.25 10.04
N LYS A 485 -27.93 38.53 10.16
CA LYS A 485 -28.08 39.28 11.40
C LYS A 485 -29.55 39.54 11.73
N GLU A 486 -30.36 39.85 10.72
CA GLU A 486 -31.81 39.97 10.85
C GLU A 486 -32.45 38.62 11.22
N ALA A 487 -32.11 37.55 10.49
CA ALA A 487 -32.60 36.20 10.80
C ALA A 487 -32.23 35.73 12.22
N TRP A 488 -31.02 36.05 12.70
CA TRP A 488 -30.56 35.75 14.06
C TRP A 488 -31.24 36.63 15.12
N ALA A 489 -31.69 37.84 14.76
CA ALA A 489 -32.43 38.73 15.65
C ALA A 489 -33.91 38.36 15.78
N THR A 490 -34.50 37.77 14.74
CA THR A 490 -35.92 37.40 14.66
C THR A 490 -36.10 35.89 14.53
N VAL A 491 -35.38 35.11 15.36
CA VAL A 491 -35.48 33.64 15.38
C VAL A 491 -36.95 33.21 15.58
N PRO A 492 -37.52 32.37 14.69
CA PRO A 492 -38.89 31.87 14.83
C PRO A 492 -39.11 31.11 16.13
N LEU A 493 -40.32 31.17 16.68
CA LEU A 493 -40.70 30.46 17.91
C LEU A 493 -40.90 28.95 17.69
N ASP A 494 -41.08 28.52 16.44
CA ASP A 494 -41.20 27.11 16.10
C ASP A 494 -39.83 26.46 15.87
N THR A 495 -39.70 25.19 16.25
CA THR A 495 -38.43 24.45 16.21
C THR A 495 -37.85 24.33 14.79
N ALA A 496 -38.69 24.18 13.77
CA ALA A 496 -38.23 24.01 12.39
C ALA A 496 -37.61 25.31 11.84
N GLY A 497 -38.27 26.44 12.06
CA GLY A 497 -37.77 27.77 11.71
C GLY A 497 -36.48 28.13 12.45
N MET A 498 -36.40 27.84 13.75
CA MET A 498 -35.18 28.03 14.54
C MET A 498 -34.00 27.22 13.97
N LEU A 499 -34.20 25.93 13.66
CA LEU A 499 -33.13 25.08 13.12
C LEU A 499 -32.67 25.51 11.72
N ALA A 500 -33.58 26.03 10.88
CA ALA A 500 -33.22 26.57 9.57
C ALA A 500 -32.30 27.80 9.69
N VAL A 501 -32.58 28.71 10.64
CA VAL A 501 -31.72 29.85 10.94
C VAL A 501 -30.35 29.38 11.46
N VAL A 502 -30.33 28.43 12.40
CA VAL A 502 -29.10 27.86 12.96
C VAL A 502 -28.24 27.21 11.87
N SER A 503 -28.84 26.44 10.96
CA SER A 503 -28.11 25.79 9.86
C SER A 503 -27.47 26.82 8.94
N THR A 504 -28.21 27.86 8.55
CA THR A 504 -27.71 28.90 7.64
C THR A 504 -26.54 29.68 8.28
N VAL A 505 -26.65 30.00 9.57
CA VAL A 505 -25.57 30.65 10.32
C VAL A 505 -24.38 29.71 10.49
N PHE A 506 -24.60 28.43 10.77
CA PHE A 506 -23.54 27.42 10.87
C PHE A 506 -22.73 27.33 9.57
N ASP A 507 -23.39 27.19 8.42
CA ASP A 507 -22.72 27.08 7.12
C ASP A 507 -21.89 28.32 6.80
N TRP A 508 -22.41 29.51 7.13
CA TRP A 508 -21.67 30.75 6.94
C TRP A 508 -20.43 30.80 7.84
N VAL A 509 -20.57 30.48 9.13
CA VAL A 509 -19.46 30.45 10.09
C VAL A 509 -18.41 29.42 9.68
N TRP A 510 -18.85 28.23 9.26
CA TRP A 510 -17.99 27.12 8.83
C TRP A 510 -17.08 27.53 7.67
N ASN A 511 -17.64 28.24 6.68
CA ASN A 511 -16.91 28.71 5.51
C ASN A 511 -16.04 29.95 5.78
N LYS A 512 -16.30 30.71 6.85
CA LYS A 512 -15.56 31.95 7.17
C LYS A 512 -14.50 31.77 8.24
N THR A 513 -14.50 30.68 9.00
CA THR A 513 -13.60 30.49 10.14
C THR A 513 -12.68 29.28 9.98
N SER A 514 -11.53 29.34 10.64
CA SER A 514 -10.59 28.24 10.88
C SER A 514 -10.62 27.80 12.36
N LYS A 515 -9.87 26.76 12.74
CA LYS A 515 -9.87 26.27 14.14
C LYS A 515 -9.27 27.28 15.14
N ASN A 516 -8.48 28.24 14.65
CA ASN A 516 -7.85 29.25 15.50
C ASN A 516 -8.75 30.47 15.74
N ASP A 517 -9.84 30.61 15.00
CA ASP A 517 -10.76 31.74 15.13
C ASP A 517 -11.72 31.57 16.31
N VAL A 518 -12.20 32.69 16.85
CA VAL A 518 -13.11 32.73 18.00
C VAL A 518 -14.52 33.08 17.54
N ILE A 519 -15.52 32.32 17.97
CA ILE A 519 -16.91 32.56 17.59
C ILE A 519 -17.66 33.05 18.82
N LEU A 520 -18.04 34.33 18.83
CA LEU A 520 -18.88 34.91 19.86
C LEU A 520 -20.34 34.63 19.53
N VAL A 521 -21.04 33.86 20.36
CA VAL A 521 -22.45 33.51 20.14
C VAL A 521 -23.27 34.01 21.32
N GLN A 522 -24.24 34.90 21.09
CA GLN A 522 -25.26 35.28 22.08
C GLN A 522 -26.56 35.68 21.36
N GLY A 523 -27.70 35.21 21.86
CA GLY A 523 -29.01 35.49 21.28
C GLY A 523 -30.12 34.76 22.03
N GLU A 524 -31.15 34.34 21.30
CA GLU A 524 -32.19 33.44 21.80
C GLU A 524 -31.55 32.13 22.31
N TYR A 525 -32.01 31.63 23.46
CA TYR A 525 -31.36 30.53 24.18
C TYR A 525 -31.34 29.22 23.39
N GLY A 526 -32.45 28.86 22.75
CA GLY A 526 -32.57 27.66 21.93
C GLY A 526 -31.63 27.67 20.72
N ALA A 527 -31.65 28.75 19.95
CA ALA A 527 -30.77 28.92 18.79
C ALA A 527 -29.29 28.96 19.18
N THR A 528 -28.96 29.66 20.29
CA THR A 528 -27.59 29.73 20.82
C THR A 528 -27.09 28.34 21.21
N PHE A 529 -27.87 27.57 21.97
CA PHE A 529 -27.50 26.22 22.39
C PHE A 529 -27.29 25.28 21.19
N ALA A 530 -28.20 25.32 20.22
CA ALA A 530 -28.12 24.49 19.02
C ALA A 530 -26.86 24.81 18.19
N LEU A 531 -26.57 26.10 17.95
CA LEU A 531 -25.40 26.50 17.18
C LEU A 531 -24.09 26.17 17.90
N VAL A 532 -23.99 26.46 19.20
CA VAL A 532 -22.81 26.15 20.02
C VAL A 532 -22.56 24.64 20.05
N SER A 533 -23.60 23.82 20.17
CA SER A 533 -23.47 22.36 20.16
C SER A 533 -22.86 21.84 18.86
N HIS A 534 -23.34 22.31 17.71
CA HIS A 534 -22.77 21.94 16.40
C HIS A 534 -21.32 22.41 16.24
N LEU A 535 -21.01 23.64 16.66
CA LEU A 535 -19.66 24.20 16.56
C LEU A 535 -18.66 23.49 17.50
N ASN A 536 -19.09 23.13 18.71
CA ASN A 536 -18.27 22.39 19.66
C ASN A 536 -18.01 20.95 19.20
N ALA A 537 -19.02 20.27 18.65
CA ALA A 537 -18.86 18.95 18.03
C ALA A 537 -17.86 18.99 16.86
N ALA A 538 -17.78 20.11 16.14
CA ALA A 538 -16.81 20.33 15.07
C ALA A 538 -15.46 20.92 15.56
N HIS A 539 -15.20 20.93 16.87
CA HIS A 539 -14.00 21.44 17.51
C HIS A 539 -13.67 22.92 17.19
N ARG A 540 -14.69 23.77 17.06
CA ARG A 540 -14.56 25.24 16.96
C ARG A 540 -14.63 25.89 18.34
N ARG A 541 -13.88 26.98 18.55
CA ARG A 541 -13.90 27.71 19.83
C ARG A 541 -15.08 28.69 19.88
N THR A 542 -15.99 28.47 20.81
CA THR A 542 -17.17 29.32 21.03
C THR A 542 -17.10 30.02 22.38
N VAL A 543 -17.41 31.32 22.40
CA VAL A 543 -17.40 32.16 23.60
C VAL A 543 -18.69 32.97 23.73
N HIS A 544 -18.98 33.46 24.94
CA HIS A 544 -20.01 34.46 25.19
C HIS A 544 -19.44 35.64 25.99
N ALA A 545 -19.97 36.85 25.79
CA ALA A 545 -19.59 38.00 26.61
C ALA A 545 -20.24 37.91 28.00
N THR A 546 -19.52 38.40 29.00
CA THR A 546 -20.00 38.50 30.38
C THR A 546 -20.11 39.95 30.80
N SER A 547 -21.22 40.29 31.44
CA SER A 547 -21.47 41.63 31.96
C SER A 547 -21.72 41.59 33.47
N LYS A 548 -21.27 42.62 34.17
CA LYS A 548 -21.69 42.90 35.54
C LYS A 548 -22.86 43.88 35.48
N ARG A 549 -23.96 43.52 36.14
CA ARG A 549 -25.10 44.42 36.31
C ARG A 549 -24.83 45.36 37.47
N GLU A 550 -24.78 46.65 37.18
CA GLU A 550 -24.73 47.73 38.17
C GLU A 550 -26.10 48.40 38.18
N VAL A 551 -26.71 48.49 39.37
CA VAL A 551 -28.05 49.03 39.54
C VAL A 551 -27.93 50.34 40.30
N THR A 552 -28.39 51.41 39.69
CA THR A 552 -28.48 52.72 40.32
C THR A 552 -29.96 53.04 40.50
N GLU A 553 -30.40 53.14 41.74
CA GLU A 553 -31.76 53.56 42.07
C GLU A 553 -31.75 55.07 42.29
N ARG A 554 -32.57 55.80 41.53
CA ARG A 554 -32.84 57.21 41.77
C ARG A 554 -34.25 57.34 42.31
N GLN A 555 -34.38 57.99 43.47
CA GLN A 555 -35.66 58.43 44.01
C GLN A 555 -35.95 59.83 43.45
N ASN A 556 -37.03 59.96 42.69
CA ASN A 556 -37.50 61.24 42.21
C ASN A 556 -38.49 61.84 43.22
N GLU A 557 -38.69 63.17 43.22
CA GLU A 557 -39.50 63.95 44.19
C GLU A 557 -41.01 63.55 44.28
N HIS A 558 -41.44 62.52 43.54
CA HIS A 558 -42.82 62.00 43.49
C HIS A 558 -42.96 60.54 43.96
N ASP A 559 -42.09 60.08 44.87
CA ASP A 559 -42.19 58.76 45.52
C ASP A 559 -42.14 57.56 44.55
N SER A 560 -41.53 57.75 43.37
CA SER A 560 -41.26 56.69 42.39
C SER A 560 -39.77 56.36 42.34
N THR A 561 -39.46 55.06 42.29
CA THR A 561 -38.08 54.56 42.19
C THR A 561 -37.75 54.25 40.74
N GLU A 562 -36.80 54.98 40.17
CA GLU A 562 -36.28 54.71 38.83
C GLU A 562 -35.03 53.84 38.94
N THR A 563 -35.16 52.57 38.53
CA THR A 563 -34.04 51.61 38.53
C THR A 563 -33.30 51.67 37.20
N ILE A 564 -32.16 52.35 37.16
CA ILE A 564 -31.28 52.36 35.98
C ILE A 564 -30.34 51.16 36.07
N ARG A 565 -30.40 50.27 35.08
CA ARG A 565 -29.54 49.08 34.99
C ARG A 565 -28.43 49.33 33.98
N HIS A 566 -27.20 49.48 34.47
CA HIS A 566 -26.00 49.57 33.65
C HIS A 566 -25.38 48.18 33.51
N PHE A 567 -25.15 47.73 32.27
CA PHE A 567 -24.44 46.48 31.99
C PHE A 567 -23.01 46.82 31.56
N VAL A 568 -22.05 46.53 32.42
CA VAL A 568 -20.62 46.80 32.17
C VAL A 568 -19.95 45.50 31.72
N HIS A 569 -19.32 45.51 30.54
CA HIS A 569 -18.55 44.37 30.01
C HIS A 569 -17.43 43.98 30.98
N ARG A 570 -17.25 42.68 31.25
CA ARG A 570 -16.23 42.15 32.17
C ARG A 570 -15.27 41.15 31.54
N GLY A 571 -15.56 40.67 30.34
CA GLY A 571 -14.72 39.68 29.66
C GLY A 571 -15.52 38.67 28.85
N TYR A 572 -14.81 37.72 28.26
CA TYR A 572 -15.38 36.60 27.51
C TYR A 572 -15.20 35.28 28.28
N ARG A 573 -16.14 34.36 28.14
CA ARG A 573 -16.04 33.00 28.67
C ARG A 573 -16.32 31.98 27.58
N ASP A 574 -15.55 30.89 27.58
CA ASP A 574 -15.79 29.75 26.69
C ASP A 574 -17.08 29.03 27.10
N TYR A 575 -17.87 28.61 26.10
CA TYR A 575 -18.94 27.63 26.35
C TYR A 575 -18.31 26.30 26.76
N GLN A 576 -18.86 25.67 27.80
CA GLN A 576 -18.40 24.34 28.22
C GLN A 576 -18.75 23.30 27.15
N LYS A 577 -17.84 22.32 26.96
CA LYS A 577 -17.98 21.24 25.98
C LYS A 577 -18.85 20.12 26.48
#